data_AF-A0A353FGC0-F1
#
_entry.id   AF-A0A353FGC0-F1
#
_cell.length_a   1.000
_cell.length_b   1.000
_cell.length_c   1.000
_cell.angle_alpha   90.00
_cell.angle_beta   90.00
_cell.angle_gamma   90.00
#
_symmetry.space_group_name_H-M   'P 1'
#
loop_
_entity.id
_entity.type
_entity.pdbx_description
1 polymer ?
#
loop_
_entity_poly.entity_id
_entity_poly.type
_entity_poly.pdbx_seq_one_letter_code
_entity_poly.pdbx_strand_id
1 'polypeptide(L)' 'MKVPAIRKLLKVDIEVLRRAEEDLAEERSPEIEIEGADEGEKLTHVFGAIWIQEQVASGAMNEKEALRAFMDKVRTSIS' A
#
# COMPACT_ATOMS: atom_id res chain seq x y z
N MET A 1 -9.18 3.19 -4.54
CA MET A 1 -8.43 2.77 -3.34
C MET A 1 -9.40 2.34 -2.24
N LYS A 2 -9.17 1.16 -1.66
CA LYS A 2 -9.97 0.52 -0.62
C LYS A 2 -9.16 0.42 0.67
N VAL A 3 -9.58 1.17 1.68
CA VAL A 3 -8.96 1.15 3.02
C VAL A 3 -8.88 -0.27 3.62
N PRO A 4 -9.90 -1.14 3.51
CA PRO A 4 -9.81 -2.50 4.02
C PRO A 4 -8.70 -3.33 3.35
N ALA A 5 -8.44 -3.12 2.06
CA ALA A 5 -7.39 -3.82 1.33
C ALA A 5 -6.00 -3.44 1.87
N ILE A 6 -5.75 -2.14 2.05
CA ILE A 6 -4.50 -1.65 2.66
C ILE A 6 -4.31 -2.22 4.06
N ARG A 7 -5.36 -2.23 4.90
CA ARG A 7 -5.30 -2.79 6.26
C ARG A 7 -4.94 -4.28 6.31
N LYS A 8 -5.30 -5.05 5.29
CA LYS A 8 -4.87 -6.45 5.18
C LYS A 8 -3.37 -6.53 4.88
N LEU A 9 -2.89 -5.69 3.94
CA LEU A 9 -1.49 -5.62 3.55
C LEU A 9 -0.57 -5.13 4.67
N LEU A 10 -1.04 -4.29 5.60
CA LEU A 10 -0.22 -3.86 6.76
C LEU A 10 0.25 -5.00 7.67
N LYS A 11 -0.38 -6.18 7.58
CA LYS A 11 0.01 -7.40 8.32
C LYS A 11 1.06 -8.23 7.59
N VAL A 12 1.37 -7.89 6.35
CA VAL A 12 2.35 -8.58 5.51
C VAL A 12 3.72 -7.96 5.79
N ASP A 13 4.77 -8.79 5.71
CA ASP A 13 6.14 -8.34 5.84
C ASP A 13 6.50 -7.32 4.74
N ILE A 14 7.24 -6.27 5.11
CA ILE A 14 7.56 -5.17 4.21
C ILE A 14 8.36 -5.63 2.98
N GLU A 15 9.22 -6.64 3.12
CA GLU A 15 10.01 -7.16 1.99
C GLU A 15 9.14 -7.95 1.02
N VAL A 16 8.09 -8.62 1.51
CA VAL A 16 7.08 -9.27 0.66
C VAL A 16 6.25 -8.23 -0.09
N LEU A 17 5.90 -7.12 0.56
CA LEU A 17 5.20 -6.02 -0.11
C LEU A 17 6.05 -5.37 -1.20
N ARG A 18 7.35 -5.17 -0.97
CA ARG A 18 8.29 -4.61 -1.97
C ARG A 18 8.42 -5.51 -3.19
N ARG A 19 8.50 -6.82 -3.00
CA ARG A 19 8.47 -7.78 -4.12
C ARG A 19 7.16 -7.72 -4.89
N ALA A 20 6.03 -7.64 -4.17
CA ALA A 20 4.73 -7.51 -4.80
C ALA A 20 4.56 -6.20 -5.59
N GLU A 21 5.17 -5.11 -5.12
CA GLU A 21 5.22 -3.83 -5.84
C GLU A 21 6.01 -3.97 -7.15
N GLU A 22 7.20 -4.59 -7.09
CA GLU A 22 8.03 -4.87 -8.26
C GLU A 22 7.32 -5.78 -9.26
N ASP A 23 6.69 -6.85 -8.78
CA ASP A 23 5.90 -7.74 -9.63
C ASP A 23 4.77 -6.98 -10.34
N LEU A 24 3.99 -6.16 -9.63
CA LEU A 24 2.93 -5.36 -10.24
C LEU A 24 3.47 -4.32 -11.24
N ALA A 25 4.62 -3.70 -10.94
CA ALA A 25 5.25 -2.72 -11.83
C ALA A 25 5.77 -3.35 -13.13
N GLU A 26 6.13 -4.63 -13.09
CA GLU A 26 6.58 -5.41 -14.25
C GLU A 26 5.45 -6.24 -14.89
N GLU A 27 4.18 -5.97 -14.56
CA GLU A 27 3.01 -6.71 -15.06
C GLU A 27 3.07 -8.22 -14.75
N ARG A 28 3.79 -8.59 -13.68
CA ARG A 28 3.87 -9.95 -13.12
C ARG A 28 2.82 -10.13 -12.03
N SER A 29 2.44 -11.40 -11.80
CA SER A 29 1.51 -11.76 -10.73
C SER A 29 2.24 -11.85 -9.39
N PRO A 30 1.87 -11.06 -8.38
CA PRO A 30 2.48 -11.14 -7.04
C PRO A 30 2.17 -12.46 -6.34
N GLU A 31 3.07 -12.89 -5.46
CA GLU A 31 2.87 -14.10 -4.64
C GLU A 31 1.71 -13.96 -3.63
N ILE A 32 1.40 -12.72 -3.23
CA ILE A 32 0.32 -12.41 -2.29
C ILE A 32 -0.95 -11.95 -3.00
N GLU A 33 -2.11 -12.31 -2.44
CA GLU A 33 -3.39 -11.80 -2.91
C GLU A 33 -3.54 -10.31 -2.55
N ILE A 34 -3.72 -9.48 -3.57
CA ILE A 34 -3.94 -8.04 -3.42
C ILE A 34 -5.30 -7.69 -4.01
N GLU A 35 -6.21 -7.23 -3.15
CA GLU A 35 -7.53 -6.76 -3.56
C GLU A 35 -7.41 -5.44 -4.35
N GLY A 36 -8.15 -5.32 -5.44
CA GLY A 36 -8.23 -4.12 -6.28
C GLY A 36 -9.10 -4.39 -7.50
N ALA A 37 -9.74 -3.36 -8.05
CA ALA A 37 -10.55 -3.45 -9.26
C ALA A 37 -9.68 -3.64 -10.52
N ASP A 38 -8.48 -3.09 -10.51
CA ASP A 38 -7.49 -3.16 -11.57
C ASP A 38 -6.06 -3.15 -10.99
N GLU A 39 -5.06 -3.33 -11.85
CA GLU A 39 -3.64 -3.37 -11.44
C GLU A 39 -3.16 -2.04 -10.87
N GLY A 40 -3.63 -0.91 -11.38
CA GLY A 40 -3.29 0.42 -10.85
C GLY A 40 -3.79 0.61 -9.42
N GLU A 41 -5.01 0.15 -9.13
CA GLU A 41 -5.56 0.14 -7.77
C GLU A 41 -4.79 -0.82 -6.86
N LYS A 42 -4.44 -2.02 -7.33
CA LYS A 42 -3.60 -2.96 -6.56
C LYS A 42 -2.24 -2.35 -6.22
N LEU A 43 -1.58 -1.73 -7.19
CA LEU A 43 -0.29 -1.07 -7.01
C LEU A 43 -0.42 0.07 -5.99
N THR A 44 -1.48 0.87 -6.08
CA THR A 44 -1.78 1.92 -5.10
C THR A 44 -1.93 1.36 -3.68
N HIS A 45 -2.53 0.17 -3.52
CA HIS A 45 -2.68 -0.46 -2.20
C HIS A 45 -1.35 -0.97 -1.63
N VAL A 46 -0.52 -1.61 -2.46
CA VAL A 46 0.81 -2.09 -2.05
C VAL A 46 1.70 -0.91 -1.67
N PHE A 47 1.80 0.10 -2.54
CA PHE A 47 2.54 1.32 -2.27
C PHE A 47 2.09 1.98 -0.96
N GLY A 48 0.77 2.07 -0.75
CA GLY A 48 0.21 2.62 0.47
C GLY A 48 0.60 1.84 1.73
N ALA A 49 0.59 0.51 1.65
CA ALA A 49 0.99 -0.34 2.77
C ALA A 49 2.49 -0.18 3.11
N ILE A 50 3.37 -0.16 2.09
CA ILE A 50 4.81 0.08 2.25
C ILE A 50 5.03 1.45 2.91
N TRP A 51 4.48 2.51 2.32
CA TRP A 51 4.65 3.88 2.83
C TRP A 51 4.19 4.01 4.29
N ILE A 52 3.04 3.43 4.64
CA ILE A 52 2.53 3.43 6.02
C ILE A 52 3.49 2.70 6.96
N GLN A 53 3.97 1.51 6.59
CA GLN A 53 4.91 0.74 7.42
C GLN A 53 6.22 1.51 7.63
N GLU A 54 6.73 2.23 6.62
CA GLU A 54 7.93 3.06 6.74
C GLU A 54 7.72 4.29 7.64
N GLN A 55 6.56 4.96 7.56
CA GLN A 55 6.23 6.07 8.47
C GLN A 55 6.13 5.61 9.93
N VAL A 56 5.59 4.41 10.15
CA VAL A 56 5.49 3.80 11.48
C VAL A 56 6.86 3.35 11.98
N ALA A 57 7.66 2.68 11.14
CA ALA A 57 8.99 2.19 11.50
C ALA A 57 9.98 3.32 11.81
N SER A 58 9.87 4.45 11.10
CA SER A 58 10.68 5.64 11.36
C SER A 58 10.26 6.43 12.61
N GLY A 59 9.10 6.09 13.22
CA GLY A 59 8.54 6.80 14.36
C GLY A 59 7.93 8.17 14.03
N ALA A 60 7.77 8.49 12.74
CA ALA A 60 7.20 9.76 12.30
C ALA A 60 5.69 9.85 12.56
N MET A 61 4.98 8.72 12.45
CA MET A 61 3.53 8.64 12.62
C MET A 61 3.12 7.30 13.23
N ASN A 62 1.98 7.26 13.94
CA ASN A 62 1.33 5.97 14.21
C ASN A 62 0.54 5.48 13.00
N GLU A 63 0.18 4.19 12.97
CA GLU A 63 -0.53 3.57 11.84
C GLU A 63 -1.80 4.32 11.45
N LYS A 64 -2.57 4.84 12.42
CA LYS A 64 -3.82 5.57 12.15
C LYS A 64 -3.58 6.94 11.53
N GLU A 65 -2.49 7.61 11.90
CA GLU A 65 -2.07 8.89 11.32
C GLU A 65 -1.55 8.68 9.90
N ALA A 66 -0.64 7.73 9.72
CA ALA A 66 -0.10 7.38 8.41
C ALA A 66 -1.20 6.97 7.44
N LEU A 67 -2.12 6.08 7.82
CA LEU A 67 -3.22 5.69 6.96
C LEU A 67 -4.08 6.88 6.52
N ARG A 68 -4.37 7.83 7.42
CA ARG A 68 -5.12 9.05 7.06
C ARG A 68 -4.33 9.94 6.10
N ALA A 69 -3.05 10.18 6.41
CA ALA A 69 -2.17 10.97 5.55
C ALA A 69 -2.04 10.37 4.14
N PHE A 70 -2.00 9.04 4.03
CA PHE A 70 -1.97 8.36 2.75
C PHE A 70 -3.29 8.51 1.97
N MET A 71 -4.44 8.36 2.65
CA MET A 71 -5.74 8.59 2.01
C MET A 71 -5.86 10.02 1.45
N ASP A 72 -5.38 11.00 2.21
CA ASP A 72 -5.37 12.39 1.77
C ASP A 72 -4.46 12.60 0.55
N LYS A 73 -3.24 12.03 0.55
CA LYS A 73 -2.33 12.05 -0.60
C LYS A 73 -3.00 11.51 -1.86
N VAL A 74 -3.58 10.31 -1.81
CA VAL A 74 -4.25 9.69 -2.97
C VAL A 74 -5.39 10.58 -3.48
N ARG A 75 -6.21 11.13 -2.58
CA ARG A 75 -7.31 12.03 -2.97
C ARG A 75 -6.81 13.29 -3.66
N THR A 76 -5.71 13.87 -3.18
CA THR A 76 -5.11 15.08 -3.79
C THR A 76 -4.38 14.80 -5.09
N SER A 77 -3.85 13.59 -5.30
CA SER A 77 -3.12 13.22 -6.52
C SER A 77 -4.02 12.93 -7.72
N ILE A 78 -5.34 12.82 -7.52
CA ILE A 78 -6.34 12.53 -8.57
C ILE A 78 -7.22 13.77 -8.85
N SER A 79 -6.99 14.89 -8.15
CA SER A 79 -7.70 16.17 -8.37
C SER A 79 -7.04 17.04 -9.44
#